data_AF-A0A7Y9GKG3-F1
#
_entry.id   AF-A0A7Y9GKG3-F1
#
_cell.length_a   1.000
_cell.length_b   1.000
_cell.length_c   1.000
_cell.angle_alpha   90.00
_cell.angle_beta   90.00
_cell.angle_gamma   90.00
#
_symmetry.space_group_name_H-M   'P 1'
#
loop_
_entity.id
_entity.type
_entity.pdbx_description
1 polymer ?
#
loop_
_entity_poly.entity_id
_entity_poly.type
_entity_poly.pdbx_seq_one_letter_code
_entity_poly.pdbx_strand_id
1 'polypeptide(L)'
;MDDEDEEMSVDEIVAALELGAATGDPGDRGGDSAPLGATPVKWRDLPDEQAREHWIALRDWVQWVTVRYDVPVALVPPCWWRHAALVEELSALHTAWNASFDRTDAGFGPVGWHERWALAPARLRAAYSGSCSSGHQPIKPRSWAGAADGDEWDAWTSQAHGT
;
A
#
# COMPACT_ATOMS: atom_id res chain seq x y z
N MET A 1 -53.57 21.16 -18.86
CA MET A 1 -53.09 19.82 -18.45
C MET A 1 -51.96 20.18 -17.53
N ASP A 2 -52.34 20.45 -16.29
CA ASP A 2 -51.48 21.00 -15.26
C ASP A 2 -50.80 19.80 -14.60
N ASP A 3 -49.51 19.64 -14.86
CA ASP A 3 -48.66 18.67 -14.17
C ASP A 3 -48.28 19.30 -12.82
N GLU A 4 -48.93 18.85 -11.75
CA GLU A 4 -48.55 19.19 -10.38
C GLU A 4 -47.38 18.28 -9.98
N ASP A 5 -46.18 18.85 -9.83
CA ASP A 5 -45.02 18.18 -9.22
C ASP A 5 -45.41 17.72 -7.80
N GLU A 6 -45.57 16.41 -7.61
CA GLU A 6 -45.96 15.81 -6.34
C GLU A 6 -44.76 15.84 -5.38
N GLU A 7 -44.67 16.90 -4.58
CA GLU A 7 -43.63 17.12 -3.59
C GLU A 7 -43.81 16.12 -2.43
N MET A 8 -42.91 15.14 -2.33
CA MET A 8 -42.96 14.11 -1.29
C MET A 8 -42.95 14.74 0.10
N SER A 9 -43.85 14.27 0.96
CA SER A 9 -43.96 14.74 2.34
C SER A 9 -42.68 14.45 3.12
N VAL A 10 -42.29 15.37 4.00
CA VAL A 10 -41.16 15.18 4.94
C VAL A 10 -41.34 13.90 5.76
N ASP A 11 -42.58 13.54 6.10
CA ASP A 11 -42.87 12.31 6.83
C ASP A 11 -42.61 11.05 5.99
N GLU A 12 -42.79 11.15 4.67
CA GLU A 12 -42.52 10.08 3.71
C GLU A 12 -41.02 9.88 3.50
N ILE A 13 -40.26 10.97 3.49
CA ILE A 13 -38.79 10.96 3.46
C ILE A 13 -38.24 10.35 4.76
N VAL A 14 -38.80 10.73 5.91
CA VAL A 14 -38.40 10.16 7.22
C VAL A 14 -38.71 8.67 7.28
N ALA A 15 -39.89 8.24 6.83
CA ALA A 15 -40.26 6.83 6.79
C ALA A 15 -39.33 6.01 5.86
N ALA A 16 -38.92 6.57 4.72
CA ALA A 16 -37.98 5.93 3.80
C ALA A 16 -36.57 5.76 4.43
N LEU A 17 -36.13 6.74 5.23
CA LEU A 17 -34.86 6.66 5.97
C LEU A 17 -34.91 5.64 7.11
N GLU A 18 -36.04 5.53 7.81
CA GLU A 18 -36.24 4.56 8.90
C GLU A 18 -36.30 3.12 8.37
N LEU A 19 -36.90 2.90 7.19
CA LEU A 19 -36.88 1.61 6.49
C LEU A 19 -35.47 1.21 6.02
N GLY A 20 -34.61 2.18 5.67
CA GLY A 20 -33.20 1.94 5.34
C GLY A 20 -32.31 1.68 6.57
N ALA A 21 -32.69 2.21 7.74
CA ALA A 21 -31.95 2.03 8.99
C ALA A 21 -32.24 0.70 9.70
N ALA A 22 -33.34 0.02 9.35
CA ALA A 22 -33.81 -1.17 10.06
C ALA A 22 -32.98 -2.46 9.81
N THR A 23 -31.97 -2.44 8.91
CA THR A 23 -31.16 -3.62 8.59
C THR A 23 -29.69 -3.53 8.98
N GLY A 24 -29.25 -2.47 9.66
CA GLY A 24 -27.86 -2.35 10.10
C GLY A 24 -27.76 -1.73 11.48
N ASP A 25 -27.07 -2.40 12.40
CA ASP A 25 -26.65 -1.80 13.67
C ASP A 25 -25.77 -0.58 13.35
N PRO A 26 -26.12 0.65 13.78
CA PRO A 26 -25.27 1.83 13.57
C PRO A 26 -23.91 1.72 14.27
N GLY A 27 -23.76 0.80 15.21
CA GLY A 27 -22.50 0.40 15.85
C GLY A 27 -21.69 -0.61 15.04
N ASP A 28 -22.30 -1.28 14.06
CA ASP A 28 -21.63 -2.20 13.15
C ASP A 28 -20.92 -1.42 12.05
N ARG A 29 -19.71 -0.95 12.39
CA ARG A 29 -18.71 -0.53 11.40
C ARG A 29 -17.99 -1.72 10.78
N GLY A 30 -18.40 -2.94 11.09
CA GLY A 30 -17.91 -4.19 10.51
C GLY A 30 -18.50 -4.44 9.13
N GLY A 31 -18.46 -3.42 8.26
CA GLY A 31 -18.62 -3.65 6.83
C GLY A 31 -17.66 -4.76 6.43
N ASP A 32 -18.14 -5.66 5.56
CA ASP A 32 -17.43 -6.86 5.13
C ASP A 32 -15.98 -6.48 4.79
N SER A 33 -15.05 -6.78 5.69
CA SER A 33 -13.62 -6.52 5.51
C SER A 33 -13.03 -7.58 4.58
N ALA A 34 -13.84 -8.05 3.63
CA ALA A 34 -13.40 -8.78 2.47
C ALA A 34 -12.19 -8.01 1.94
N PRO A 35 -11.02 -8.64 1.85
CA PRO A 35 -9.83 -7.94 1.46
C PRO A 35 -10.13 -7.24 0.14
N LEU A 36 -10.00 -5.91 0.11
CA LEU A 36 -9.71 -5.21 -1.13
C LEU A 36 -8.66 -6.07 -1.82
N GLY A 37 -8.78 -6.36 -3.12
CA GLY A 37 -7.88 -7.32 -3.81
C GLY A 37 -6.37 -7.02 -3.67
N ALA A 38 -6.01 -5.93 -3.00
CA ALA A 38 -4.73 -5.58 -2.42
C ALA A 38 -4.45 -6.20 -1.03
N THR A 39 -3.80 -7.36 -1.00
CA THR A 39 -3.16 -7.87 0.22
C THR A 39 -1.69 -7.42 0.28
N PRO A 40 -1.23 -6.72 1.34
CA PRO A 40 0.17 -6.38 1.50
C PRO A 40 1.06 -7.63 1.56
N VAL A 41 2.21 -7.60 0.88
CA VAL A 41 3.17 -8.70 0.88
C VAL A 41 4.22 -8.48 1.95
N LYS A 42 4.29 -9.38 2.94
CA LYS A 42 5.34 -9.38 3.98
C LYS A 42 6.51 -10.27 3.56
N TRP A 43 7.42 -9.74 2.74
CA TRP A 43 8.54 -10.50 2.16
C TRP A 43 9.41 -11.25 3.18
N ARG A 44 9.60 -10.66 4.38
CA ARG A 44 10.41 -11.26 5.45
C ARG A 44 9.91 -12.64 5.89
N ASP A 45 8.60 -12.84 5.91
CA ASP A 45 7.95 -14.05 6.45
C ASP A 45 7.18 -14.80 5.36
N LEU A 46 7.44 -14.48 4.09
CA LEU A 46 6.72 -15.06 2.96
C LEU A 46 7.20 -16.50 2.72
N PRO A 47 6.31 -17.52 2.74
CA PRO A 47 6.70 -18.89 2.44
C PRO A 47 7.14 -19.06 0.98
N ASP A 48 8.12 -19.93 0.75
CA ASP A 48 8.69 -20.17 -0.58
C ASP A 48 7.65 -20.63 -1.60
N GLU A 49 6.62 -21.37 -1.17
CA GLU A 49 5.54 -21.87 -2.03
C GLU A 49 4.68 -20.74 -2.60
N GLN A 50 4.51 -19.65 -1.84
CA GLN A 50 3.72 -18.48 -2.23
C GLN A 50 4.58 -17.42 -2.93
N ALA A 51 5.89 -17.41 -2.69
CA ALA A 51 6.80 -16.39 -3.19
C ALA A 51 6.73 -16.21 -4.72
N ARG A 52 6.59 -17.31 -5.47
CA ARG A 52 6.55 -17.26 -6.94
C ARG A 52 5.41 -16.40 -7.47
N GLU A 53 4.21 -16.55 -6.90
CA GLU A 53 3.02 -15.82 -7.33
C GLU A 53 3.20 -14.31 -7.11
N HIS A 54 3.62 -13.92 -5.90
CA HIS A 54 3.86 -12.53 -5.56
C HIS A 54 4.96 -11.89 -6.41
N TRP A 55 6.04 -12.63 -6.72
CA TRP A 55 7.11 -12.14 -7.60
C TRP A 55 6.64 -11.90 -9.03
N ILE A 56 5.79 -12.77 -9.58
CA ILE A 56 5.24 -12.61 -10.94
C ILE A 56 4.32 -11.40 -10.96
N ALA A 57 3.35 -11.32 -10.04
CA ALA A 57 2.41 -10.21 -9.97
C ALA A 57 3.13 -8.86 -9.81
N LEU A 58 4.12 -8.78 -8.91
CA LEU A 58 4.92 -7.57 -8.73
C LEU A 58 5.71 -7.23 -9.99
N ARG A 59 6.36 -8.22 -10.63
CA ARG A 59 7.16 -7.98 -11.82
C ARG A 59 6.33 -7.42 -12.97
N ASP A 60 5.16 -8.01 -13.22
CA ASP A 60 4.27 -7.59 -14.30
C ASP A 60 3.81 -6.14 -14.06
N TRP A 61 3.44 -5.81 -12.82
CA TRP A 61 3.08 -4.45 -12.45
C TRP A 61 4.26 -3.47 -12.56
N VAL A 62 5.47 -3.85 -12.11
CA VAL A 62 6.67 -2.99 -12.21
C VAL A 62 7.01 -2.70 -13.68
N GLN A 63 6.92 -3.70 -14.56
CA GLN A 63 7.14 -3.52 -15.99
C GLN A 63 6.11 -2.57 -16.60
N TRP A 64 4.84 -2.73 -16.25
CA TRP A 64 3.79 -1.84 -16.71
C TRP A 64 3.98 -0.41 -16.20
N VAL A 65 4.19 -0.22 -14.89
CA VAL A 65 4.22 1.12 -14.27
C VAL A 65 5.44 1.91 -14.74
N THR A 66 6.58 1.24 -14.92
CA THR A 66 7.82 1.91 -15.37
C THR A 66 7.69 2.42 -16.80
N VAL A 67 7.02 1.68 -17.68
CA VAL A 67 6.73 2.14 -19.05
C VAL A 67 5.63 3.20 -19.06
N ARG A 68 4.56 2.99 -18.29
CA ARG A 68 3.38 3.87 -18.28
C ARG A 68 3.68 5.28 -17.76
N TYR A 69 4.56 5.40 -16.77
CA TYR A 69 4.93 6.66 -16.11
C TYR A 69 6.34 7.14 -16.46
N ASP A 70 6.98 6.56 -17.48
CA ASP A 70 8.33 6.91 -17.93
C ASP A 70 9.35 6.96 -16.78
N VAL A 71 9.36 5.91 -15.95
CA VAL A 71 10.23 5.84 -14.78
C VAL A 71 11.66 5.58 -15.22
N PRO A 72 12.63 6.46 -14.87
CA PRO A 72 13.99 6.30 -15.33
C PRO A 72 14.67 5.08 -14.68
N VAL A 73 15.57 4.45 -15.44
CA VAL A 73 16.42 3.32 -15.00
C VAL A 73 17.23 3.66 -13.74
N ALA A 74 17.54 4.94 -13.52
CA ALA A 74 18.21 5.41 -12.32
C ALA A 74 17.39 5.25 -11.02
N LEU A 75 16.04 5.17 -11.12
CA LEU A 75 15.15 4.93 -9.99
C LEU A 75 14.77 3.44 -9.89
N VAL A 76 14.44 2.82 -11.03
CA VAL A 76 14.07 1.39 -11.09
C VAL A 76 14.93 0.68 -12.13
N PRO A 77 16.07 0.09 -11.75
CA PRO A 77 16.96 -0.58 -12.69
C PRO A 77 16.43 -1.96 -13.11
N PRO A 78 16.90 -2.58 -14.22
CA PRO A 78 16.52 -3.95 -14.60
C PRO A 78 16.77 -5.01 -13.52
N CYS A 79 17.72 -4.75 -12.61
CA CYS A 79 18.03 -5.61 -11.46
C CYS A 79 17.26 -5.26 -10.18
N TRP A 80 16.18 -4.45 -10.25
CA TRP A 80 15.41 -3.95 -9.09
C TRP A 80 15.05 -5.04 -8.07
N TRP A 81 14.69 -6.24 -8.54
CA TRP A 81 14.29 -7.39 -7.72
C TRP A 81 15.42 -7.92 -6.80
N ARG A 82 16.66 -7.51 -7.04
CA ARG A 82 17.82 -7.81 -6.19
C ARG A 82 18.09 -6.74 -5.12
N HIS A 83 17.28 -5.68 -5.09
CA HIS A 83 17.40 -4.59 -4.13
C HIS A 83 16.22 -4.62 -3.15
N ALA A 84 16.43 -5.22 -1.98
CA ALA A 84 15.34 -5.47 -1.01
C ALA A 84 14.54 -4.20 -0.67
N ALA A 85 15.21 -3.06 -0.43
CA ALA A 85 14.50 -1.80 -0.14
C ALA A 85 13.61 -1.31 -1.31
N LEU A 86 14.03 -1.54 -2.56
CA LEU A 86 13.17 -1.25 -3.72
C LEU A 86 12.00 -2.22 -3.79
N VAL A 87 12.23 -3.50 -3.50
CA VAL A 87 11.18 -4.52 -3.49
C VAL A 87 10.09 -4.15 -2.49
N GLU A 88 10.46 -3.73 -1.27
CA GLU A 88 9.51 -3.28 -0.24
C GLU A 88 8.69 -2.06 -0.72
N GLU A 89 9.36 -1.01 -1.21
CA GLU A 89 8.69 0.21 -1.69
C GLU A 89 7.77 -0.07 -2.90
N LEU A 90 8.24 -0.82 -3.88
CA LEU A 90 7.45 -1.16 -5.07
C LEU A 90 6.26 -2.06 -4.73
N SER A 91 6.42 -2.98 -3.78
CA SER A 91 5.32 -3.84 -3.31
C SER A 91 4.25 -3.04 -2.58
N ALA A 92 4.65 -2.07 -1.76
CA ALA A 92 3.72 -1.16 -1.09
C ALA A 92 2.95 -0.30 -2.10
N LEU A 93 3.63 0.25 -3.11
CA LEU A 93 3.00 1.02 -4.18
C LEU A 93 2.05 0.19 -5.04
N HIS A 94 2.42 -1.06 -5.34
CA HIS A 94 1.57 -2.01 -6.05
C HIS A 94 0.31 -2.37 -5.25
N THR A 95 0.47 -2.64 -3.96
CA THR A 95 -0.66 -2.91 -3.05
C THR A 95 -1.60 -1.71 -3.00
N ALA A 96 -1.05 -0.50 -2.83
CA ALA A 96 -1.84 0.73 -2.85
C ALA A 96 -2.56 0.93 -4.19
N TRP A 97 -1.92 0.58 -5.31
CA TRP A 97 -2.53 0.65 -6.64
C TRP A 97 -3.74 -0.29 -6.75
N ASN A 98 -3.58 -1.56 -6.38
CA ASN A 98 -4.67 -2.52 -6.41
C ASN A 98 -5.87 -2.07 -5.54
N ALA A 99 -5.61 -1.50 -4.36
CA ALA A 99 -6.67 -1.00 -3.49
C ALA A 99 -7.37 0.23 -4.08
N SER A 100 -6.59 1.12 -4.66
CA SER A 100 -7.06 2.41 -5.16
C SER A 100 -7.84 2.31 -6.47
N PHE A 101 -7.64 1.24 -7.23
CA PHE A 101 -8.34 0.98 -8.50
C PHE A 101 -9.35 -0.17 -8.38
N ASP A 102 -9.70 -0.57 -7.16
CA ASP A 102 -10.75 -1.55 -6.92
C ASP A 102 -12.12 -1.00 -7.39
N ARG A 103 -12.98 -1.89 -7.89
CA ARG A 103 -14.30 -1.52 -8.42
C ARG A 103 -15.26 -1.01 -7.34
N THR A 104 -14.95 -1.28 -6.08
CA THR A 104 -15.73 -0.84 -4.92
C THR A 104 -15.30 0.54 -4.39
N ASP A 105 -14.23 1.13 -4.95
CA ASP A 105 -13.78 2.47 -4.56
C ASP A 105 -14.81 3.54 -4.94
N ALA A 106 -14.98 4.55 -4.07
CA ALA A 106 -15.92 5.65 -4.26
C ALA A 106 -15.51 6.66 -5.38
N GLY A 107 -14.37 6.41 -6.05
CA GLY A 107 -13.82 7.23 -7.14
C GLY A 107 -12.64 8.12 -6.72
N PHE A 108 -12.27 8.12 -5.44
CA PHE A 108 -11.19 8.96 -4.90
C PHE A 108 -9.87 8.22 -4.72
N GLY A 109 -9.89 6.88 -4.67
CA GLY A 109 -8.71 6.04 -4.59
C GLY A 109 -7.70 6.36 -5.68
N PRO A 110 -8.08 6.43 -6.98
CA PRO A 110 -7.13 6.64 -8.06
C PRO A 110 -6.36 7.95 -7.93
N VAL A 111 -7.02 9.06 -7.60
CA VAL A 111 -6.32 10.35 -7.42
C VAL A 111 -5.40 10.31 -6.20
N GLY A 112 -5.86 9.71 -5.09
CA GLY A 112 -5.03 9.54 -3.90
C GLY A 112 -3.78 8.67 -4.15
N TRP A 113 -3.87 7.65 -5.00
CA TRP A 113 -2.72 6.88 -5.40
C TRP A 113 -1.71 7.73 -6.18
N HIS A 114 -2.16 8.57 -7.11
CA HIS A 114 -1.28 9.44 -7.89
C HIS A 114 -0.57 10.48 -7.02
N GLU A 115 -1.22 11.00 -5.99
CA GLU A 115 -0.59 11.90 -5.01
C GLU A 115 0.56 11.20 -4.27
N ARG A 116 0.36 9.94 -3.86
CA ARG A 116 1.41 9.12 -3.22
C ARG A 116 2.51 8.73 -4.21
N TRP A 117 2.15 8.46 -5.46
CA TRP A 117 3.07 8.20 -6.55
C TRP A 117 3.96 9.40 -6.85
N ALA A 118 3.43 10.62 -6.83
CA ALA A 118 4.22 11.85 -7.03
C ALA A 118 5.35 12.01 -5.98
N LEU A 119 5.15 11.46 -4.77
CA LEU A 119 6.15 11.45 -3.71
C LEU A 119 7.12 10.25 -3.77
N ALA A 120 6.80 9.22 -4.57
CA ALA A 120 7.59 7.99 -4.67
C ALA A 120 9.03 8.18 -5.21
N PRO A 121 9.32 9.08 -6.17
CA PRO A 121 10.67 9.23 -6.71
C PRO A 121 11.76 9.48 -5.65
N ALA A 122 11.44 10.25 -4.61
CA ALA A 122 12.38 10.52 -3.52
C ALA A 122 12.68 9.24 -2.70
N ARG A 123 11.64 8.43 -2.42
CA ARG A 123 11.78 7.17 -1.69
C ARG A 123 12.49 6.09 -2.51
N LEU A 124 12.17 5.98 -3.80
CA LEU A 124 12.86 5.07 -4.72
C LEU A 124 14.36 5.40 -4.83
N ARG A 125 14.71 6.69 -4.89
CA ARG A 125 16.10 7.14 -4.90
C ARG A 125 16.84 6.85 -3.58
N ALA A 126 16.13 6.94 -2.45
CA ALA A 126 16.70 6.57 -1.15
C ALA A 126 16.88 5.04 -1.02
N ALA A 127 15.96 4.26 -1.59
CA ALA A 127 16.02 2.80 -1.61
C ALA A 127 17.10 2.25 -2.58
N TYR A 128 17.47 3.02 -3.61
CA TYR A 128 18.49 2.65 -4.58
C TYR A 128 19.35 3.84 -5.00
N SER A 129 20.64 3.76 -4.66
CA SER A 129 21.62 4.82 -4.88
C SER A 129 22.14 4.96 -6.33
N GLY A 130 21.64 4.16 -7.29
CA GLY A 130 22.08 4.26 -8.70
C GLY A 130 23.37 3.49 -9.03
N SER A 131 23.89 2.65 -8.13
CA SER A 131 25.22 2.04 -8.25
C SER A 131 25.38 0.90 -9.27
N CYS A 132 24.31 0.45 -9.94
CA CYS A 132 24.35 -0.73 -10.81
C CYS A 132 24.63 -0.43 -12.30
N SER A 133 25.23 0.70 -12.63
CA SER A 133 25.52 1.12 -14.02
C SER A 133 26.46 0.18 -14.78
N SER A 134 27.38 -0.50 -14.08
CA SER A 134 28.33 -1.47 -14.66
C SER A 134 28.02 -2.93 -14.26
N GLY A 135 26.77 -3.21 -13.88
CA GLY A 135 26.34 -4.49 -13.36
C GLY A 135 25.86 -4.42 -11.91
N HIS A 136 25.05 -5.39 -11.50
CA HIS A 136 24.41 -5.41 -10.19
C HIS A 136 25.44 -5.36 -9.05
N GLN A 137 25.30 -4.38 -8.17
CA GLN A 137 26.08 -4.24 -6.95
C GLN A 137 25.25 -4.77 -5.78
N PRO A 138 25.67 -5.86 -5.13
CA PRO A 138 24.93 -6.42 -4.01
C PRO A 138 24.96 -5.45 -2.83
N ILE A 139 23.81 -5.29 -2.17
CA ILE A 139 23.72 -4.54 -0.92
C ILE A 139 24.44 -5.36 0.16
N LYS A 140 25.39 -4.74 0.87
CA LYS A 140 26.03 -5.35 2.04
C LYS A 140 25.12 -5.11 3.26
N PRO A 141 24.48 -6.15 3.83
CA PRO A 141 23.64 -5.97 5.01
C PRO A 141 24.47 -5.45 6.19
N ARG A 142 23.86 -4.61 7.02
CA ARG A 142 24.43 -4.29 8.33
C ARG A 142 24.51 -5.59 9.15
N SER A 143 25.65 -5.83 9.76
CA SER A 143 25.76 -6.83 10.82
C SER A 143 25.38 -6.21 12.15
N TRP A 144 24.61 -6.94 12.95
CA TRP A 144 24.33 -6.63 14.35
C TRP A 144 25.24 -7.40 15.32
N ALA A 145 26.21 -8.17 14.81
CA ALA A 145 27.19 -8.84 15.65
C ALA A 145 28.03 -7.80 16.42
N GLY A 146 27.86 -7.74 17.75
CA GLY A 146 28.52 -6.78 18.64
C GLY A 146 27.81 -5.42 18.78
N ALA A 147 26.57 -5.28 18.31
CA ALA A 147 25.71 -4.15 18.70
C ALA A 147 25.12 -4.42 20.10
N ALA A 148 24.98 -3.36 20.91
CA ALA A 148 24.50 -3.31 22.30
C ALA A 148 24.18 -4.66 22.93
N ASP A 149 24.97 -5.05 23.94
CA ASP A 149 24.76 -6.29 24.68
C ASP A 149 23.32 -6.34 25.21
N GLY A 150 22.71 -7.54 25.27
CA GLY A 150 21.32 -7.70 25.71
C GLY A 150 21.05 -7.03 27.08
N ASP A 151 22.04 -7.03 27.95
CA ASP A 151 22.01 -6.38 29.25
C ASP A 151 21.89 -4.84 29.15
N GLU A 152 22.53 -4.21 28.15
CA GLU A 152 22.42 -2.76 27.90
C GLU A 152 21.02 -2.41 27.39
N TRP A 153 20.47 -3.23 26.49
CA TRP A 153 19.11 -3.08 25.98
C TRP A 153 18.05 -3.24 27.09
N ASP A 154 18.19 -4.26 27.93
CA ASP A 154 17.28 -4.51 29.04
C ASP A 154 17.35 -3.40 30.10
N ALA A 155 18.56 -2.92 30.43
CA ALA A 155 18.74 -1.78 31.33
C ALA A 155 18.11 -0.51 30.75
N TRP A 156 18.31 -0.23 29.46
CA TRP A 156 17.72 0.92 28.78
C TRP A 156 16.19 0.87 28.76
N THR A 157 15.61 -0.28 28.43
CA THR A 157 14.15 -0.45 28.34
C THR A 157 13.45 -0.50 29.70
N SER A 158 14.20 -0.67 30.80
CA SER A 158 13.68 -0.63 32.17
C SER A 158 13.36 0.79 32.68
N GLN A 159 13.78 1.84 31.97
CA GLN A 159 13.57 3.23 32.36
C GLN A 159 12.58 3.94 31.43
N ALA A 160 11.72 4.78 31.99
CA ALA A 160 10.88 5.67 31.20
C ALA A 160 11.70 6.89 30.74
N HIS A 161 11.84 7.07 29.42
CA HIS A 161 12.63 8.15 28.81
C HIS A 161 11.84 9.46 28.57
N GLY A 162 10.69 9.60 29.23
CA GLY A 162 9.87 10.81 29.15
C GLY A 162 10.30 11.84 30.20
N THR A 163 10.61 13.06 29.76
CA THR A 163 10.70 14.24 30.64
C THR A 163 9.33 14.76 31.01
#